data_AF-A0A336KTZ3-F1
#
_entry.id   AF-A0A336KTZ3-F1
#
_cell.length_a   1.000
_cell.length_b   1.000
_cell.length_c   1.000
_cell.angle_alpha   90.00
_cell.angle_beta   90.00
_cell.angle_gamma   90.00
#
_symmetry.space_group_name_H-M   'P 1'
#
loop_
_entity.id
_entity.type
_entity.pdbx_description
1 polymer ?
#
loop_
_entity_poly.entity_id
_entity_poly.type
_entity_poly.pdbx_seq_one_letter_code
_entity_poly.pdbx_strand_id
1 'polypeptide(L)'
;MSQVDTVIHLFAGGVAGTVGAIVTCPLEVVKTRLQSSNAFLPPRFSNNDSSGGKGLDAKRIHIEHRNKFCSNILKRRPHQVLAISSCGISSKATSMSIMQCLRHIVETEGPRALFKGLGPNIVGVAPSRAFYFCAYSQTKEAMNTLGLVQPDSPIVHITSASCAGFVSATATNPIWFVKTRLQLDHDSKHKMTVRECIQGIYKSSGLRGFYKGITASYFGISETVIHFVIYEAIKRKLVSFPPLLKCNVTHSLIHYIFAQIEMREQHPTEGKTSRDFAEFMLAGAVSKTVASCIAYPHEVARTRLREEGNKYRTFWQTLYTVWKEEGKAGIYRGLATQLVRQIPNTAIMMATYEAVVYFLTRYYHTGAFYSQNGNSFKEDISASSVVSGGAGYHQESESTIEVARS
;
A
#
# COMPACT_ATOMS: atom_id res chain seq x y z
N MET A 1 -16.87 19.05 -14.38
CA MET A 1 -15.47 18.61 -14.42
C MET A 1 -15.13 18.33 -15.87
N SER A 2 -14.22 19.11 -16.45
CA SER A 2 -13.79 18.92 -17.84
C SER A 2 -12.96 17.62 -17.96
N GLN A 3 -12.81 17.09 -19.18
CA GLN A 3 -11.89 15.96 -19.40
C GLN A 3 -10.46 16.29 -18.96
N VAL A 4 -10.05 17.56 -19.13
CA VAL A 4 -8.74 18.08 -18.69
C VAL A 4 -8.60 17.99 -17.17
N ASP A 5 -9.61 18.41 -16.40
CA ASP A 5 -9.58 18.32 -14.92
C ASP A 5 -9.41 16.86 -14.47
N THR A 6 -10.12 15.94 -15.12
CA THR A 6 -10.01 14.50 -14.82
C THR A 6 -8.60 13.98 -15.06
N VAL A 7 -7.97 14.38 -16.16
CA VAL A 7 -6.58 14.01 -16.49
C VAL A 7 -5.59 14.63 -15.50
N ILE A 8 -5.78 15.90 -15.12
CA ILE A 8 -4.93 16.58 -14.13
C ILE A 8 -4.97 15.85 -12.80
N HIS A 9 -6.17 15.54 -12.28
CA HIS A 9 -6.32 14.85 -11.00
C HIS A 9 -5.78 13.42 -11.03
N LEU A 10 -5.98 12.71 -12.16
CA LEU A 10 -5.41 11.37 -12.35
C LEU A 10 -3.87 11.41 -12.33
N PHE A 11 -3.28 12.35 -13.06
CA PHE A 11 -1.82 12.51 -13.12
C PHE A 11 -1.25 12.93 -11.75
N ALA A 12 -1.88 13.91 -11.10
CA ALA A 12 -1.50 14.35 -9.76
C ALA A 12 -1.55 13.19 -8.75
N GLY A 13 -2.61 12.38 -8.79
CA GLY A 13 -2.72 11.17 -7.97
C GLY A 13 -1.61 10.15 -8.25
N GLY A 14 -1.27 9.93 -9.53
CA GLY A 14 -0.18 9.03 -9.94
C GLY A 14 1.20 9.48 -9.46
N VAL A 15 1.52 10.77 -9.62
CA VAL A 15 2.78 11.36 -9.16
C VAL A 15 2.86 11.33 -7.63
N ALA A 16 1.81 11.78 -6.94
CA ALA A 16 1.75 11.76 -5.48
C ALA A 16 1.91 10.34 -4.90
N GLY A 17 1.26 9.35 -5.51
CA GLY A 17 1.41 7.94 -5.13
C GLY A 17 2.85 7.43 -5.31
N THR A 18 3.51 7.82 -6.39
CA THR A 18 4.91 7.44 -6.67
C THR A 18 5.87 8.07 -5.67
N VAL A 19 5.76 9.39 -5.43
CA VAL A 19 6.59 10.11 -4.46
C VAL A 19 6.40 9.56 -3.06
N GLY A 20 5.14 9.34 -2.64
CA GLY A 20 4.83 8.71 -1.35
C GLY A 20 5.46 7.33 -1.21
N ALA A 21 5.41 6.50 -2.25
CA ALA A 21 6.03 5.17 -2.26
C ALA A 21 7.56 5.21 -2.14
N ILE A 22 8.22 6.19 -2.76
CA ILE A 22 9.68 6.38 -2.68
C ILE A 22 10.09 6.81 -1.27
N VAL A 23 9.46 7.86 -0.75
CA VAL A 23 9.85 8.45 0.55
C VAL A 23 9.55 7.49 1.71
N THR A 24 8.45 6.73 1.62
CA THR A 24 8.08 5.78 2.68
C THR A 24 8.71 4.40 2.51
N CYS A 25 9.47 4.18 1.43
CA CYS A 25 10.11 2.89 1.13
C CYS A 25 11.01 2.37 2.27
N PRO A 26 11.86 3.19 2.93
CA PRO A 26 12.68 2.72 4.04
C PRO A 26 11.86 2.13 5.19
N LEU A 27 10.74 2.76 5.55
CA LEU A 27 9.84 2.29 6.61
C LEU A 27 9.07 1.02 6.18
N GLU A 28 8.71 0.89 4.90
CA GLU A 28 8.14 -0.34 4.35
C GLU A 28 9.12 -1.51 4.47
N VAL A 29 10.39 -1.32 4.11
CA VAL A 29 11.41 -2.38 4.21
C VAL A 29 11.62 -2.78 5.67
N VAL A 30 11.73 -1.80 6.58
CA VAL A 30 11.85 -2.07 8.02
C VAL A 30 10.63 -2.83 8.55
N LYS A 31 9.40 -2.44 8.17
CA LYS A 31 8.17 -3.15 8.53
C LYS A 31 8.22 -4.60 8.07
N THR A 32 8.49 -4.84 6.78
CA THR A 32 8.50 -6.19 6.19
C THR A 32 9.56 -7.07 6.86
N ARG A 33 10.74 -6.52 7.18
CA ARG A 33 11.80 -7.27 7.86
C ARG A 33 11.49 -7.55 9.32
N LEU A 34 10.96 -6.58 10.06
CA LEU A 34 10.52 -6.81 11.43
C LEU A 34 9.39 -7.84 11.49
N GLN A 35 8.49 -7.85 10.51
CA GLN A 35 7.45 -8.87 10.38
C GLN A 35 7.99 -10.25 10.00
N SER A 36 9.26 -10.38 9.60
CA SER A 36 9.85 -11.66 9.20
C SER A 36 10.27 -12.53 10.38
N SER A 37 10.41 -13.84 10.14
CA SER A 37 10.87 -14.82 11.12
C SER A 37 12.32 -14.62 11.56
N ASN A 38 13.14 -14.07 10.68
CA ASN A 38 14.56 -13.84 10.94
C ASN A 38 14.84 -12.59 11.78
N ALA A 39 13.87 -11.71 12.00
CA ALA A 39 14.09 -10.51 12.81
C ALA A 39 14.30 -10.81 14.32
N PHE A 40 14.18 -12.06 14.78
CA PHE A 40 14.45 -12.45 16.18
C PHE A 40 15.92 -12.70 16.50
N LEU A 41 16.80 -12.71 15.52
CA LEU A 41 18.23 -12.87 15.76
C LEU A 41 18.86 -11.49 15.90
N PRO A 42 19.17 -11.00 17.12
CA PRO A 42 20.09 -9.88 17.24
C PRO A 42 21.42 -10.26 16.55
N PRO A 43 22.17 -9.29 16.02
CA PRO A 43 23.49 -9.57 15.47
C PRO A 43 24.30 -10.33 16.52
N ARG A 44 24.87 -11.48 16.14
CA ARG A 44 25.97 -12.05 16.91
C ARG A 44 27.09 -11.02 16.85
N PHE A 45 27.26 -10.25 17.91
CA PHE A 45 28.53 -9.57 18.15
C PHE A 45 29.57 -10.70 18.27
N SER A 46 30.36 -10.88 17.22
CA SER A 46 31.59 -11.65 17.32
C SER A 46 32.52 -10.80 18.17
N ASN A 47 32.47 -10.98 19.49
CA ASN A 47 33.55 -10.54 20.35
C ASN A 47 34.78 -11.36 19.93
N ASN A 48 35.60 -10.76 19.06
CA ASN A 48 37.03 -11.04 19.07
C ASN A 48 37.57 -10.41 20.35
N ASP A 49 37.35 -11.08 21.48
CA ASP A 49 38.16 -10.84 22.67
C ASP A 49 39.51 -11.53 22.43
N SER A 50 40.41 -10.73 21.86
CA SER A 50 41.84 -10.89 21.99
C SER A 50 42.18 -10.92 23.48
N SER A 51 42.30 -12.12 24.06
CA SER A 51 42.87 -12.30 25.39
C SER A 51 43.86 -13.44 25.33
N GLY A 52 45.14 -13.07 25.32
CA GLY A 52 46.24 -13.98 25.52
C GLY A 52 46.11 -14.67 26.89
N GLY A 53 46.16 -16.00 26.86
CA GLY A 53 46.21 -16.86 28.04
C GLY A 53 47.07 -18.07 27.73
N LYS A 54 48.18 -18.17 28.45
CA LYS A 54 49.24 -19.16 28.32
C LYS A 54 48.74 -20.57 28.69
N GLY A 55 49.22 -21.59 27.96
CA GLY A 55 49.74 -22.87 28.46
C GLY A 55 48.88 -23.82 29.30
N LEU A 56 49.05 -25.11 28.96
CA LEU A 56 48.93 -26.32 29.79
C LEU A 56 47.72 -27.24 29.60
N ASP A 57 48.08 -28.40 29.04
CA ASP A 57 47.75 -29.77 29.44
C ASP A 57 46.43 -30.43 29.00
N ALA A 58 46.65 -31.33 28.03
CA ALA A 58 45.86 -32.48 27.74
C ALA A 58 45.72 -33.41 28.95
N LYS A 59 44.47 -33.77 29.29
CA LYS A 59 44.17 -35.04 29.98
C LYS A 59 43.16 -35.85 29.19
N ARG A 60 43.71 -36.95 28.67
CA ARG A 60 43.13 -38.12 28.03
C ARG A 60 42.12 -38.82 28.97
N ILE A 61 40.92 -39.13 28.49
CA ILE A 61 40.16 -40.31 28.93
C ILE A 61 39.79 -41.12 27.69
N HIS A 62 40.30 -42.35 27.67
CA HIS A 62 40.13 -43.41 26.69
C HIS A 62 38.79 -44.13 26.91
N ILE A 63 38.01 -44.39 25.85
CA ILE A 63 37.25 -45.65 25.71
C ILE A 63 37.32 -46.10 24.25
N GLU A 64 37.72 -47.36 24.08
CA GLU A 64 38.01 -48.07 22.84
C GLU A 64 36.79 -48.54 22.02
N HIS A 65 37.04 -48.67 20.71
CA HIS A 65 36.61 -49.69 19.75
C HIS A 65 35.18 -50.26 19.76
N ARG A 66 34.45 -50.00 18.67
CA ARG A 66 33.97 -51.09 17.79
C ARG A 66 33.75 -50.61 16.34
N ASN A 67 34.60 -51.11 15.46
CA ASN A 67 34.43 -51.08 14.01
C ASN A 67 33.26 -52.01 13.59
N LYS A 68 32.34 -51.51 12.77
CA LYS A 68 31.69 -52.30 11.72
C LYS A 68 31.50 -51.44 10.48
N PHE A 69 32.30 -51.80 9.49
CA PHE A 69 32.26 -51.43 8.08
C PHE A 69 30.92 -51.82 7.44
N CYS A 70 30.32 -50.90 6.67
CA CYS A 70 29.77 -51.21 5.35
C CYS A 70 29.50 -49.95 4.53
N SER A 71 29.87 -50.05 3.25
CA SER A 71 29.98 -49.04 2.21
C SER A 71 28.66 -48.49 1.67
N ASN A 72 28.76 -47.27 1.13
CA ASN A 72 27.94 -46.66 0.07
C ASN A 72 26.43 -46.49 0.32
N ILE A 73 25.99 -45.24 0.48
CA ILE A 73 24.94 -44.60 -0.34
C ILE A 73 24.88 -43.10 -0.03
N LEU A 74 25.04 -42.31 -1.09
CA LEU A 74 24.80 -40.87 -1.14
C LEU A 74 23.40 -40.51 -0.63
N LYS A 75 23.33 -39.72 0.45
CA LYS A 75 22.17 -38.84 0.70
C LYS A 75 22.57 -37.63 1.54
N ARG A 76 22.77 -36.49 0.86
CA ARG A 76 22.85 -35.16 1.49
C ARG A 76 21.64 -34.96 2.41
N ARG A 77 21.88 -34.87 3.72
CA ARG A 77 20.92 -34.36 4.71
C ARG A 77 21.33 -32.94 5.08
N PRO A 78 20.45 -31.92 4.97
CA PRO A 78 20.75 -30.62 5.55
C PRO A 78 20.60 -30.69 7.08
N HIS A 79 21.57 -30.08 7.73
CA HIS A 79 21.82 -29.93 9.16
C HIS A 79 20.60 -29.99 10.11
N GLN A 80 20.61 -31.01 10.97
CA GLN A 80 19.90 -31.01 12.25
C GLN A 80 20.55 -29.97 13.18
N VAL A 81 19.72 -29.06 13.69
CA VAL A 81 20.08 -28.11 14.74
C VAL A 81 20.13 -28.86 16.07
N LEU A 82 21.33 -29.11 16.58
CA LEU A 82 21.55 -29.52 17.96
C LEU A 82 21.55 -28.26 18.84
N ALA A 83 20.54 -28.15 19.70
CA ALA A 83 20.49 -27.17 20.76
C ALA A 83 21.53 -27.52 21.82
N ILE A 84 22.58 -26.70 21.94
CA ILE A 84 23.47 -26.73 23.10
C ILE A 84 22.84 -25.85 24.17
N SER A 85 22.38 -26.51 25.21
CA SER A 85 21.96 -25.93 26.49
C SER A 85 23.17 -25.21 27.12
N SER A 86 23.04 -23.91 27.34
CA SER A 86 23.90 -23.18 28.28
C SER A 86 23.05 -22.23 29.12
N CYS A 87 22.96 -22.59 30.40
CA CYS A 87 22.75 -21.74 31.58
C CYS A 87 21.95 -20.43 31.43
N GLY A 88 20.67 -20.47 31.85
CA GLY A 88 20.23 -19.64 32.97
C GLY A 88 20.18 -18.12 32.86
N ILE A 89 20.19 -17.52 31.67
CA ILE A 89 19.79 -16.11 31.50
C ILE A 89 18.47 -16.10 30.74
N SER A 90 17.40 -15.65 31.40
CA SER A 90 16.13 -15.31 30.75
C SER A 90 16.39 -14.17 29.77
N SER A 91 16.83 -14.50 28.57
CA SER A 91 16.88 -13.57 27.45
C SER A 91 15.44 -13.36 27.01
N LYS A 92 14.76 -12.41 27.65
CA LYS A 92 13.59 -11.77 27.03
C LYS A 92 14.08 -11.32 25.65
N ALA A 93 13.62 -11.98 24.60
CA ALA A 93 13.95 -11.62 23.23
C ALA A 93 13.55 -10.15 23.02
N THR A 94 14.52 -9.25 23.18
CA THR A 94 14.30 -7.82 22.96
C THR A 94 14.09 -7.62 21.47
N SER A 95 12.86 -7.34 21.08
CA SER A 95 12.52 -7.00 19.70
C SER A 95 13.36 -5.82 19.24
N MET A 96 14.08 -5.97 18.13
CA MET A 96 14.80 -4.85 17.51
C MET A 96 13.84 -3.66 17.30
N SER A 97 14.25 -2.48 17.76
CA SER A 97 13.53 -1.24 17.50
C SER A 97 13.61 -0.86 16.02
N ILE A 98 12.73 0.04 15.58
CA ILE A 98 12.71 0.56 14.20
C ILE A 98 14.07 1.16 13.83
N MET A 99 14.68 1.94 14.73
CA MET A 99 15.98 2.58 14.51
C MET A 99 17.14 1.59 14.51
N GLN A 100 17.12 0.60 15.39
CA GLN A 100 18.13 -0.47 15.36
C GLN A 100 18.04 -1.27 14.06
N CYS A 101 16.83 -1.61 13.61
CA CYS A 101 16.63 -2.32 12.34
C CYS A 101 17.09 -1.46 11.16
N LEU A 102 16.72 -0.18 11.11
CA LEU A 102 17.14 0.73 10.05
C LEU A 102 18.68 0.86 10.00
N ARG A 103 19.31 1.12 11.14
CA ARG A 103 20.78 1.22 11.26
C ARG A 103 21.44 -0.08 10.80
N HIS A 104 20.93 -1.22 11.26
CA HIS A 104 21.45 -2.53 10.88
C HIS A 104 21.39 -2.77 9.37
N ILE A 105 20.29 -2.43 8.70
CA ILE A 105 20.16 -2.57 7.24
C ILE A 105 21.20 -1.71 6.52
N VAL A 106 21.35 -0.46 6.95
CA VAL A 106 22.28 0.48 6.32
C VAL A 106 23.74 0.03 6.52
N GLU A 107 24.09 -0.45 7.71
CA GLU A 107 25.45 -0.90 8.03
C GLU A 107 25.82 -2.24 7.37
N THR A 108 24.87 -3.16 7.24
CA THR A 108 25.16 -4.53 6.71
C THR A 108 24.95 -4.69 5.21
N GLU A 109 23.97 -4.01 4.62
CA GLU A 109 23.60 -4.17 3.20
C GLU A 109 23.81 -2.89 2.37
N GLY A 110 24.00 -1.77 3.06
CA GLY A 110 24.13 -0.44 2.48
C GLY A 110 22.79 0.29 2.33
N PRO A 111 22.83 1.63 2.14
CA PRO A 111 21.62 2.46 2.11
C PRO A 111 20.65 2.13 0.96
N ARG A 112 21.15 1.59 -0.16
CA ARG A 112 20.32 1.14 -1.29
C ARG A 112 19.38 -0.02 -0.91
N ALA A 113 19.67 -0.79 0.13
CA ALA A 113 18.83 -1.90 0.58
C ALA A 113 17.46 -1.43 1.09
N LEU A 114 17.35 -0.18 1.54
CA LEU A 114 16.09 0.45 1.98
C LEU A 114 15.08 0.67 0.85
N PHE A 115 15.52 0.50 -0.41
CA PHE A 115 14.67 0.64 -1.59
C PHE A 115 14.42 -0.71 -2.29
N LYS A 116 14.77 -1.84 -1.65
CA LYS A 116 14.45 -3.18 -2.19
C LYS A 116 12.93 -3.32 -2.37
N GLY A 117 12.53 -3.85 -3.53
CA GLY A 117 11.12 -4.04 -3.88
C GLY A 117 10.39 -2.78 -4.36
N LEU A 118 11.05 -1.61 -4.45
CA LEU A 118 10.42 -0.38 -4.95
C LEU A 118 9.93 -0.51 -6.40
N GLY A 119 10.70 -1.13 -7.28
CA GLY A 119 10.32 -1.33 -8.70
C GLY A 119 8.99 -2.09 -8.84
N PRO A 120 8.87 -3.32 -8.30
CA PRO A 120 7.60 -4.04 -8.28
C PRO A 120 6.46 -3.28 -7.59
N ASN A 121 6.76 -2.49 -6.56
CA ASN A 121 5.75 -1.65 -5.91
C ASN A 121 5.16 -0.61 -6.87
N ILE A 122 6.00 0.16 -7.57
CA ILE A 122 5.56 1.19 -8.52
C ILE A 122 4.75 0.56 -9.66
N VAL A 123 5.26 -0.52 -10.24
CA VAL A 123 4.57 -1.23 -11.35
C VAL A 123 3.24 -1.84 -10.89
N GLY A 124 3.14 -2.31 -9.65
CA GLY A 124 1.94 -3.00 -9.13
C GLY A 124 0.78 -2.08 -8.73
N VAL A 125 1.06 -0.82 -8.38
CA VAL A 125 0.03 0.10 -7.85
C VAL A 125 -1.07 0.40 -8.88
N ALA A 126 -0.70 0.81 -10.10
CA ALA A 126 -1.68 1.18 -11.12
C ALA A 126 -2.58 0.00 -11.54
N PRO A 127 -2.05 -1.19 -11.89
CA PRO A 127 -2.87 -2.37 -12.18
C PRO A 127 -3.77 -2.78 -11.02
N SER A 128 -3.26 -2.73 -9.78
CA SER A 128 -4.07 -3.08 -8.60
C SER A 128 -5.28 -2.16 -8.45
N ARG A 129 -5.10 -0.85 -8.67
CA ARG A 129 -6.20 0.12 -8.66
C ARG A 129 -7.16 -0.08 -9.84
N ALA A 130 -6.64 -0.37 -11.03
CA ALA A 130 -7.46 -0.62 -12.22
C ALA A 130 -8.40 -1.82 -12.00
N PHE A 131 -7.86 -2.98 -11.58
CA PHE A 131 -8.67 -4.16 -11.27
C PHE A 131 -9.67 -3.89 -10.14
N TYR A 132 -9.26 -3.14 -9.11
CA TYR A 132 -10.13 -2.79 -8.00
C TYR A 132 -11.32 -1.95 -8.48
N PHE A 133 -11.10 -0.82 -9.15
CA PHE A 133 -12.18 0.06 -9.58
C PHE A 133 -13.09 -0.60 -10.63
N CYS A 134 -12.52 -1.38 -11.55
CA CYS A 134 -13.28 -2.13 -12.54
C CYS A 134 -14.22 -3.15 -11.88
N ALA A 135 -13.71 -3.98 -10.98
CA ALA A 135 -14.52 -4.98 -10.27
C ALA A 135 -15.52 -4.32 -9.31
N TYR A 136 -15.14 -3.22 -8.66
CA TYR A 136 -16.02 -2.43 -7.79
C TYR A 136 -17.21 -1.89 -8.58
N SER A 137 -16.95 -1.23 -9.72
CA SER A 137 -18.00 -0.63 -10.56
C SER A 137 -18.98 -1.69 -11.04
N GLN A 138 -18.46 -2.81 -11.58
CA GLN A 138 -19.30 -3.90 -12.08
C GLN A 138 -20.13 -4.56 -10.97
N THR A 139 -19.53 -4.80 -9.79
CA THR A 139 -20.26 -5.40 -8.67
C THR A 139 -21.35 -4.45 -8.15
N LYS A 140 -21.05 -3.15 -8.07
CA LYS A 140 -22.00 -2.13 -7.63
C LYS A 140 -23.19 -2.04 -8.59
N GLU A 141 -22.91 -1.99 -9.89
CA GLU A 141 -23.94 -1.95 -10.92
C GLU A 141 -24.81 -3.21 -10.89
N ALA A 142 -24.20 -4.40 -10.85
CA ALA A 142 -24.92 -5.67 -10.77
C ALA A 142 -25.82 -5.76 -9.52
N MET A 143 -25.38 -5.26 -8.37
CA MET A 143 -26.19 -5.26 -7.15
C MET A 143 -27.34 -4.25 -7.20
N ASN A 144 -27.12 -3.10 -7.83
CA ASN A 144 -28.15 -2.08 -8.01
C ASN A 144 -29.22 -2.55 -9.02
N THR A 145 -28.84 -3.28 -10.08
CA THR A 145 -29.79 -3.80 -11.08
C THR A 145 -30.57 -5.03 -10.62
N LEU A 146 -29.99 -5.85 -9.73
CA LEU A 146 -30.64 -7.06 -9.20
C LEU A 146 -31.76 -6.75 -8.19
N GLY A 147 -31.83 -5.53 -7.65
CA GLY A 147 -32.93 -5.06 -6.80
C GLY A 147 -33.06 -5.74 -5.42
N LEU A 148 -32.12 -6.62 -5.04
CA LEU A 148 -32.15 -7.35 -3.75
C LEU A 148 -31.81 -6.46 -2.55
N VAL A 149 -31.16 -5.32 -2.76
CA VAL A 149 -30.73 -4.39 -1.72
C VAL A 149 -31.04 -2.98 -2.17
N GLN A 150 -31.35 -2.08 -1.24
CA GLN A 150 -31.53 -0.66 -1.54
C GLN A 150 -30.30 -0.12 -2.28
N PRO A 151 -30.50 0.54 -3.44
CA PRO A 151 -29.42 1.18 -4.19
C PRO A 151 -28.61 2.11 -3.30
N ASP A 152 -27.28 2.11 -3.48
CA ASP A 152 -26.33 2.94 -2.72
C ASP A 152 -26.38 2.76 -1.19
N SER A 153 -26.86 1.61 -0.72
CA SER A 153 -26.76 1.26 0.70
C SER A 153 -25.32 0.93 1.13
N PRO A 154 -24.97 1.09 2.43
CA PRO A 154 -23.68 0.67 2.96
C PRO A 154 -23.29 -0.76 2.63
N ILE A 155 -24.28 -1.66 2.55
CA ILE A 155 -24.07 -3.07 2.22
C ILE A 155 -23.54 -3.21 0.79
N VAL A 156 -24.14 -2.51 -0.19
CA VAL A 156 -23.69 -2.50 -1.60
C VAL A 156 -22.25 -2.01 -1.71
N HIS A 157 -21.87 -1.00 -0.94
CA HIS A 157 -20.50 -0.48 -0.91
C HIS A 157 -19.51 -1.48 -0.31
N ILE A 158 -19.85 -2.13 0.80
CA ILE A 158 -19.00 -3.13 1.46
C ILE A 158 -18.80 -4.37 0.59
N THR A 159 -19.88 -4.90 -0.01
CA THR A 159 -19.81 -6.09 -0.87
C THR A 159 -19.05 -5.80 -2.16
N SER A 160 -19.30 -4.65 -2.79
CA SER A 160 -18.55 -4.21 -3.97
C SER A 160 -17.07 -4.01 -3.65
N ALA A 161 -16.75 -3.37 -2.52
CA ALA A 161 -15.36 -3.19 -2.06
C ALA A 161 -14.68 -4.53 -1.74
N SER A 162 -15.42 -5.50 -1.20
CA SER A 162 -14.90 -6.82 -0.87
C SER A 162 -14.63 -7.65 -2.12
N CYS A 163 -15.56 -7.66 -3.07
CA CYS A 163 -15.38 -8.29 -4.39
C CYS A 163 -14.19 -7.69 -5.13
N ALA A 164 -14.12 -6.35 -5.19
CA ALA A 164 -13.01 -5.63 -5.79
C ALA A 164 -11.66 -5.96 -5.13
N GLY A 165 -11.62 -6.02 -3.79
CA GLY A 165 -10.46 -6.44 -3.04
C GLY A 165 -10.00 -7.86 -3.39
N PHE A 166 -10.95 -8.79 -3.53
CA PHE A 166 -10.68 -10.17 -3.90
C PHE A 166 -10.12 -10.30 -5.31
N VAL A 167 -10.77 -9.66 -6.30
CA VAL A 167 -10.33 -9.67 -7.70
C VAL A 167 -8.96 -9.01 -7.85
N SER A 168 -8.78 -7.83 -7.26
CA SER A 168 -7.49 -7.12 -7.31
C SER A 168 -6.37 -7.91 -6.64
N ALA A 169 -6.63 -8.50 -5.46
CA ALA A 169 -5.65 -9.34 -4.76
C ALA A 169 -5.26 -10.56 -5.59
N THR A 170 -6.22 -11.21 -6.24
CA THR A 170 -5.98 -12.37 -7.11
C THR A 170 -5.14 -12.00 -8.32
N ALA A 171 -5.53 -10.95 -9.05
CA ALA A 171 -4.86 -10.53 -10.27
C ALA A 171 -3.43 -10.02 -10.01
N THR A 172 -3.20 -9.34 -8.89
CA THR A 172 -1.92 -8.68 -8.60
C THR A 172 -1.02 -9.43 -7.62
N ASN A 173 -1.44 -10.58 -7.09
CA ASN A 173 -0.63 -11.31 -6.11
C ASN A 173 0.81 -11.61 -6.58
N PRO A 174 1.09 -11.96 -7.85
CA PRO A 174 2.45 -12.20 -8.31
C PRO A 174 3.39 -11.00 -8.08
N ILE A 175 2.91 -9.78 -8.32
CA ILE A 175 3.68 -8.55 -8.15
C ILE A 175 3.99 -8.31 -6.67
N TRP A 176 2.98 -8.43 -5.82
CA TRP A 176 3.12 -8.25 -4.38
C TRP A 176 3.99 -9.35 -3.75
N PHE A 177 3.92 -10.57 -4.27
CA PHE A 177 4.78 -11.67 -3.85
C PHE A 177 6.25 -11.36 -4.13
N VAL A 178 6.59 -10.97 -5.36
CA VAL A 178 7.95 -10.59 -5.74
C VAL A 178 8.45 -9.38 -4.94
N LYS A 179 7.61 -8.35 -4.72
CA LYS A 179 7.92 -7.21 -3.83
C LYS A 179 8.36 -7.71 -2.45
N THR A 180 7.54 -8.55 -1.81
CA THR A 180 7.83 -9.04 -0.45
C THR A 180 9.10 -9.90 -0.42
N ARG A 181 9.34 -10.76 -1.43
CA ARG A 181 10.57 -11.57 -1.52
C ARG A 181 11.83 -10.73 -1.58
N LEU A 182 11.83 -9.67 -2.38
CA LEU A 182 12.96 -8.75 -2.50
C LEU A 182 13.19 -7.96 -1.20
N GLN A 183 12.13 -7.60 -0.48
CA GLN A 183 12.25 -6.88 0.80
C GLN A 183 12.79 -7.77 1.94
N LEU A 184 12.48 -9.07 1.89
CA LEU A 184 12.94 -10.08 2.85
C LEU A 184 14.36 -10.59 2.55
N ASP A 185 14.85 -10.36 1.33
CA ASP A 185 16.21 -10.68 0.95
C ASP A 185 17.21 -9.83 1.75
N HIS A 186 18.08 -10.51 2.50
CA HIS A 186 19.09 -9.94 3.37
C HIS A 186 20.51 -10.42 2.99
N ASP A 187 20.68 -11.02 1.80
CA ASP A 187 22.00 -11.42 1.34
C ASP A 187 22.84 -10.19 0.97
N SER A 188 23.89 -9.94 1.75
CA SER A 188 24.82 -8.84 1.53
C SER A 188 25.79 -9.10 0.37
N LYS A 189 26.03 -10.38 0.01
CA LYS A 189 27.01 -10.78 -1.00
C LYS A 189 26.39 -10.82 -2.40
N HIS A 190 25.13 -11.24 -2.52
CA HIS A 190 24.42 -11.29 -3.79
C HIS A 190 23.07 -10.57 -3.70
N LYS A 191 22.97 -9.42 -4.37
CA LYS A 191 21.73 -8.64 -4.41
C LYS A 191 20.80 -9.23 -5.47
N MET A 192 19.78 -9.96 -5.02
CA MET A 192 18.80 -10.57 -5.91
C MET A 192 18.07 -9.50 -6.74
N THR A 193 18.15 -9.61 -8.06
CA THR A 193 17.37 -8.79 -8.99
C THR A 193 15.93 -9.26 -9.10
N VAL A 194 15.04 -8.41 -9.62
CA VAL A 194 13.64 -8.78 -9.88
C VAL A 194 13.56 -10.00 -10.82
N ARG A 195 14.40 -10.05 -11.85
CA ARG A 195 14.45 -11.15 -12.82
C ARG A 195 14.89 -12.46 -12.18
N GLU A 196 15.95 -12.44 -11.38
CA GLU A 196 16.43 -13.62 -10.66
C GLU A 196 15.38 -14.13 -9.67
N CYS A 197 14.69 -13.22 -8.97
CA CYS A 197 13.59 -13.58 -8.07
C CYS A 197 12.47 -14.32 -8.82
N ILE A 198 11.98 -13.75 -9.93
CA ILE A 198 10.93 -14.35 -10.76
C ILE A 198 11.38 -15.72 -11.30
N GLN A 199 12.60 -15.80 -11.84
CA GLN A 199 13.15 -17.04 -12.38
C GLN A 199 13.33 -18.10 -11.29
N GLY A 200 13.78 -17.72 -10.09
CA GLY A 200 13.92 -18.59 -8.95
C GLY A 200 12.58 -19.19 -8.51
N ILE A 201 11.55 -18.36 -8.36
CA ILE A 201 10.19 -18.79 -7.99
C ILE A 201 9.61 -19.74 -9.04
N TYR A 202 9.75 -19.38 -10.32
CA TYR A 202 9.23 -20.19 -11.42
C TYR A 202 9.94 -21.56 -11.48
N LYS A 203 11.27 -21.60 -11.32
CA LYS A 203 12.04 -22.86 -11.28
C LYS A 203 11.71 -23.71 -10.06
N SER A 204 11.45 -23.12 -8.89
CA SER A 204 11.23 -23.88 -7.65
C SER A 204 9.79 -24.37 -7.47
N SER A 205 8.80 -23.61 -7.94
CA SER A 205 7.38 -23.84 -7.59
C SER A 205 6.41 -23.57 -8.74
N GLY A 206 6.92 -23.23 -9.93
CA GLY A 206 6.12 -22.87 -11.10
C GLY A 206 5.23 -21.66 -10.86
N LEU A 207 4.16 -21.57 -11.65
CA LEU A 207 3.20 -20.47 -11.57
C LEU A 207 2.46 -20.40 -10.23
N ARG A 208 2.23 -21.55 -9.58
CA ARG A 208 1.54 -21.61 -8.28
C ARG A 208 2.36 -20.97 -7.15
N GLY A 209 3.70 -20.92 -7.29
CA GLY A 209 4.59 -20.26 -6.34
C GLY A 209 4.26 -18.78 -6.11
N PHE A 210 3.88 -18.07 -7.18
CA PHE A 210 3.51 -16.65 -7.15
C PHE A 210 2.22 -16.36 -6.38
N TYR A 211 1.43 -17.39 -6.03
CA TYR A 211 0.18 -17.26 -5.29
C TYR A 211 0.32 -17.56 -3.79
N LYS A 212 1.53 -17.85 -3.30
CA LYS A 212 1.77 -18.07 -1.87
C LYS A 212 1.46 -16.78 -1.07
N GLY A 213 0.76 -16.94 0.05
CA GLY A 213 0.29 -15.81 0.87
C GLY A 213 -0.98 -15.10 0.37
N ILE A 214 -1.63 -15.59 -0.69
CA ILE A 214 -2.89 -15.00 -1.17
C ILE A 214 -4.02 -15.10 -0.14
N THR A 215 -4.10 -16.20 0.61
CA THR A 215 -5.11 -16.40 1.66
C THR A 215 -5.02 -15.31 2.72
N ALA A 216 -3.81 -14.97 3.17
CA ALA A 216 -3.60 -13.84 4.08
C ALA A 216 -4.02 -12.49 3.47
N SER A 217 -3.87 -12.34 2.14
CA SER A 217 -4.33 -11.13 1.43
C SER A 217 -5.87 -11.04 1.41
N TYR A 218 -6.57 -12.16 1.29
CA TYR A 218 -8.04 -12.19 1.42
C TYR A 218 -8.51 -11.85 2.83
N PHE A 219 -7.84 -12.37 3.87
CA PHE A 219 -8.11 -11.95 5.24
C PHE A 219 -7.89 -10.44 5.44
N GLY A 220 -6.98 -9.82 4.69
CA GLY A 220 -6.80 -8.37 4.70
C GLY A 220 -8.00 -7.56 4.22
N ILE A 221 -8.91 -8.15 3.44
CA ILE A 221 -10.17 -7.50 3.04
C ILE A 221 -11.03 -7.18 4.28
N SER A 222 -10.95 -8.03 5.31
CA SER A 222 -11.68 -7.79 6.58
C SER A 222 -11.27 -6.49 7.27
N GLU A 223 -10.03 -6.00 7.08
CA GLU A 223 -9.59 -4.73 7.64
C GLU A 223 -10.44 -3.56 7.13
N THR A 224 -10.76 -3.57 5.83
CA THR A 224 -11.61 -2.55 5.21
C THR A 224 -13.03 -2.59 5.77
N VAL A 225 -13.58 -3.78 5.97
CA VAL A 225 -14.93 -3.98 6.53
C VAL A 225 -14.97 -3.49 7.98
N ILE A 226 -14.00 -3.90 8.80
CA ILE A 226 -13.89 -3.48 10.20
C ILE A 226 -13.72 -1.95 10.29
N HIS A 227 -12.86 -1.37 9.46
CA HIS A 227 -12.67 0.07 9.39
C HIS A 227 -13.98 0.80 9.09
N PHE A 228 -14.71 0.35 8.07
CA PHE A 228 -15.98 0.96 7.69
C PHE A 228 -17.01 0.90 8.82
N VAL A 229 -17.19 -0.26 9.46
CA VAL A 229 -18.13 -0.44 10.58
C VAL A 229 -17.78 0.49 11.75
N ILE A 230 -16.50 0.57 12.12
CA ILE A 230 -16.05 1.44 13.21
C ILE A 230 -16.21 2.91 12.82
N TYR A 231 -15.84 3.27 11.58
CA TYR A 231 -15.97 4.63 11.07
C TYR A 231 -17.42 5.09 11.07
N GLU A 232 -18.36 4.27 10.59
CA GLU A 232 -19.79 4.59 10.64
C GLU A 232 -20.29 4.72 12.07
N ALA A 233 -19.87 3.86 13.00
CA ALA A 233 -20.26 3.96 14.40
C ALA A 233 -19.76 5.26 15.05
N ILE A 234 -18.50 5.65 14.80
CA ILE A 234 -17.94 6.91 15.29
C ILE A 234 -18.63 8.10 14.64
N LYS A 235 -18.82 8.08 13.30
CA LYS A 235 -19.50 9.13 12.55
C LYS A 235 -20.93 9.34 13.04
N ARG A 236 -21.69 8.26 13.28
CA ARG A 236 -23.04 8.34 13.86
C ARG A 236 -22.99 9.01 15.23
N LYS A 237 -22.06 8.62 16.11
CA LYS A 237 -21.93 9.27 17.42
C LYS A 237 -21.60 10.76 17.32
N LEU A 238 -20.65 11.15 16.47
CA LEU A 238 -20.27 12.56 16.26
C LEU A 238 -21.45 13.39 15.75
N VAL A 239 -22.28 12.84 14.85
CA VAL A 239 -23.48 13.51 14.34
C VAL A 239 -24.64 13.48 15.36
N SER A 240 -24.72 12.44 16.21
CA SER A 240 -25.76 12.27 17.22
C SER A 240 -25.52 13.03 18.51
N PHE A 241 -24.31 13.54 18.79
CA PHE A 241 -24.10 14.50 19.88
C PHE A 241 -24.75 15.84 19.48
N PRO A 242 -25.88 16.25 20.10
CA PRO A 242 -26.46 17.54 19.80
C PRO A 242 -25.52 18.63 20.31
N PRO A 243 -25.46 19.78 19.64
CA PRO A 243 -24.54 20.83 19.97
C PRO A 243 -25.10 21.53 21.21
N LEU A 244 -24.43 21.42 22.36
CA LEU A 244 -24.71 22.28 23.52
C LEU A 244 -24.44 23.78 23.24
N LEU A 245 -24.30 24.18 21.97
CA LEU A 245 -24.22 25.57 21.51
C LEU A 245 -25.15 25.94 20.33
N LYS A 246 -25.99 25.02 19.79
CA LYS A 246 -26.94 25.41 18.73
C LYS A 246 -28.30 25.71 19.35
N CYS A 247 -28.45 26.96 19.79
CA CYS A 247 -29.77 27.55 20.01
C CYS A 247 -30.56 27.55 18.68
N ASN A 248 -31.76 26.95 18.78
CA ASN A 248 -32.97 27.11 17.98
C ASN A 248 -32.95 26.97 16.44
N VAL A 249 -33.99 26.25 15.99
CA VAL A 249 -34.68 26.26 14.69
C VAL A 249 -34.37 25.07 13.76
N THR A 250 -35.25 24.05 13.87
CA THR A 250 -35.90 23.19 12.83
C THR A 250 -35.10 22.78 11.57
N HIS A 251 -35.14 21.56 11.02
CA HIS A 251 -36.14 20.49 11.08
C HIS A 251 -35.52 19.18 10.55
N SER A 252 -36.01 18.05 11.05
CA SER A 252 -35.86 16.70 10.49
C SER A 252 -36.20 16.64 9.00
N LEU A 253 -35.47 15.77 8.26
CA LEU A 253 -35.58 15.34 6.86
C LEU A 253 -34.52 15.87 5.88
N ILE A 254 -33.92 17.03 6.09
CA ILE A 254 -32.87 17.56 5.17
C ILE A 254 -31.52 16.87 5.39
N HIS A 255 -31.25 16.35 6.59
CA HIS A 255 -29.96 15.74 6.94
C HIS A 255 -29.75 14.31 6.40
N TYR A 256 -30.84 13.60 6.05
CA TYR A 256 -30.77 12.26 5.42
C TYR A 256 -30.48 12.37 3.91
N ILE A 257 -30.94 13.45 3.29
CA ILE A 257 -30.69 13.77 1.87
C ILE A 257 -29.31 14.41 1.69
N PHE A 258 -28.84 15.22 2.65
CA PHE A 258 -27.48 15.81 2.61
C PHE A 258 -26.34 14.79 2.77
N ALA A 259 -26.59 13.64 3.40
CA ALA A 259 -25.58 12.60 3.60
C ALA A 259 -25.32 11.74 2.34
N GLN A 260 -26.16 11.84 1.31
CA GLN A 260 -26.05 11.08 0.06
C GLN A 260 -25.41 11.90 -1.10
N ILE A 261 -25.07 13.17 -0.88
CA ILE A 261 -24.58 14.08 -1.93
C ILE A 261 -23.35 14.86 -1.42
N GLU A 262 -22.23 14.20 -1.19
CA GLU A 262 -20.92 14.88 -1.01
C GLU A 262 -19.83 14.29 -1.93
N MET A 263 -20.27 13.88 -3.12
CA MET A 263 -19.44 13.69 -4.32
C MET A 263 -19.99 14.55 -5.47
N ARG A 264 -20.11 15.87 -5.26
CA ARG A 264 -20.21 16.82 -6.37
C ARG A 264 -19.66 18.18 -5.92
N GLU A 265 -18.56 18.60 -6.54
CA GLU A 265 -18.07 19.98 -6.43
C GLU A 265 -19.12 20.99 -6.93
N GLN A 266 -19.36 22.06 -6.16
CA GLN A 266 -19.09 23.45 -6.57
C GLN A 266 -19.56 24.47 -5.49
N HIS A 267 -18.58 25.22 -4.96
CA HIS A 267 -18.65 26.60 -4.42
C HIS A 267 -19.57 26.97 -3.23
N PRO A 268 -19.17 27.98 -2.43
CA PRO A 268 -19.17 27.90 -0.98
C PRO A 268 -20.44 28.48 -0.38
N THR A 269 -21.10 27.70 0.49
CA THR A 269 -21.90 28.28 1.56
C THR A 269 -21.01 28.35 2.79
N GLU A 270 -20.57 29.57 3.08
CA GLU A 270 -19.81 29.96 4.26
C GLU A 270 -20.43 29.35 5.53
N GLY A 271 -19.73 28.41 6.18
CA GLY A 271 -20.11 27.94 7.51
C GLY A 271 -19.99 26.45 7.82
N LYS A 272 -19.73 25.57 6.82
CA LYS A 272 -19.26 24.20 7.13
C LYS A 272 -17.86 24.30 7.72
N THR A 273 -17.82 24.27 9.05
CA THR A 273 -16.69 24.71 9.88
C THR A 273 -15.55 23.71 9.70
N SER A 274 -14.32 24.18 9.48
CA SER A 274 -13.08 23.37 9.40
C SER A 274 -12.95 22.31 10.51
N ARG A 275 -13.62 22.56 11.63
CA ARG A 275 -13.86 21.63 12.74
C ARG A 275 -14.57 20.33 12.33
N ASP A 276 -15.65 20.37 11.57
CA ASP A 276 -16.40 19.16 11.16
C ASP A 276 -15.52 18.27 10.26
N PHE A 277 -14.75 18.88 9.37
CA PHE A 277 -13.77 18.18 8.54
C PHE A 277 -12.66 17.55 9.39
N ALA A 278 -12.12 18.27 10.36
CA ALA A 278 -11.13 17.75 11.29
C ALA A 278 -11.69 16.60 12.16
N GLU A 279 -12.94 16.69 12.59
CA GLU A 279 -13.63 15.65 13.36
C GLU A 279 -13.85 14.38 12.53
N PHE A 280 -14.28 14.49 11.26
CA PHE A 280 -14.38 13.33 10.37
C PHE A 280 -13.02 12.72 10.00
N MET A 281 -12.00 13.56 9.82
CA MET A 281 -10.63 13.09 9.58
C MET A 281 -10.07 12.33 10.78
N LEU A 282 -10.31 12.85 12.00
CA LEU A 282 -9.94 12.18 13.24
C LEU A 282 -10.71 10.87 13.41
N ALA A 283 -12.01 10.84 13.12
CA ALA A 283 -12.81 9.63 13.12
C ALA A 283 -12.28 8.57 12.14
N GLY A 284 -11.89 9.00 10.94
CA GLY A 284 -11.22 8.16 9.94
C GLY A 284 -9.88 7.60 10.43
N ALA A 285 -9.04 8.43 11.03
CA ALA A 285 -7.73 8.02 11.55
C ALA A 285 -7.86 7.03 12.73
N VAL A 286 -8.76 7.30 13.68
CA VAL A 286 -9.01 6.44 14.84
C VAL A 286 -9.59 5.10 14.39
N SER A 287 -10.65 5.12 13.57
CA SER A 287 -11.25 3.89 13.04
C SER A 287 -10.25 3.06 12.25
N LYS A 288 -9.40 3.70 11.42
CA LYS A 288 -8.35 3.00 10.66
C LYS A 288 -7.32 2.36 11.58
N THR A 289 -6.87 3.09 12.60
CA THR A 289 -5.91 2.58 13.59
C THR A 289 -6.45 1.36 14.32
N VAL A 290 -7.69 1.43 14.83
CA VAL A 290 -8.33 0.30 15.53
C VAL A 290 -8.54 -0.89 14.60
N ALA A 291 -9.03 -0.66 13.38
CA ALA A 291 -9.22 -1.72 12.39
C ALA A 291 -7.89 -2.39 12.01
N SER A 292 -6.83 -1.61 11.77
CA SER A 292 -5.50 -2.14 11.49
C SER A 292 -4.98 -2.95 12.67
N CYS A 293 -5.20 -2.54 13.92
CA CYS A 293 -4.82 -3.31 15.10
C CYS A 293 -5.57 -4.65 15.21
N ILE A 294 -6.89 -4.66 14.97
CA ILE A 294 -7.70 -5.89 15.03
C ILE A 294 -7.31 -6.85 13.91
N ALA A 295 -7.18 -6.34 12.69
CA ALA A 295 -6.86 -7.15 11.53
C ALA A 295 -5.37 -7.51 11.44
N TYR A 296 -4.48 -6.87 12.22
CA TYR A 296 -3.02 -6.98 12.08
C TYR A 296 -2.43 -8.39 11.94
N PRO A 297 -2.95 -9.46 12.61
CA PRO A 297 -2.42 -10.82 12.43
C PRO A 297 -2.32 -11.26 10.97
N HIS A 298 -3.21 -10.77 10.09
CA HIS A 298 -3.15 -11.12 8.67
C HIS A 298 -1.90 -10.58 7.97
N GLU A 299 -1.39 -9.39 8.35
CA GLU A 299 -0.19 -8.77 7.78
C GLU A 299 1.05 -9.60 8.13
N VAL A 300 1.18 -10.03 9.39
CA VAL A 300 2.28 -10.91 9.81
C VAL A 300 2.20 -12.24 9.07
N ALA A 301 1.03 -12.89 9.05
CA ALA A 301 0.84 -14.14 8.32
C ALA A 301 1.17 -13.98 6.82
N ARG A 302 0.81 -12.86 6.21
CA ARG A 302 1.10 -12.54 4.81
C ARG A 302 2.61 -12.50 4.57
N THR A 303 3.35 -11.76 5.38
CA THR A 303 4.81 -11.65 5.24
C THR A 303 5.49 -13.01 5.46
N ARG A 304 5.11 -13.76 6.52
CA ARG A 304 5.65 -15.10 6.80
C ARG A 304 5.36 -16.12 5.71
N LEU A 305 4.14 -16.11 5.16
CA LEU A 305 3.81 -16.99 4.04
C LEU A 305 4.63 -16.67 2.80
N ARG A 306 5.07 -15.42 2.63
CA ARG A 306 5.90 -15.01 1.49
C ARG A 306 7.39 -15.24 1.70
N GLU A 307 7.82 -15.62 2.89
CA GLU A 307 9.22 -15.99 3.16
C GLU A 307 9.70 -17.20 2.35
N GLU A 308 11.02 -17.28 2.22
CA GLU A 308 11.71 -18.45 1.68
C GLU A 308 11.61 -19.66 2.59
N GLY A 309 11.50 -20.83 1.96
CA GLY A 309 11.35 -22.10 2.65
C GLY A 309 9.90 -22.56 2.82
N ASN A 310 9.77 -23.69 3.52
CA ASN A 310 8.55 -24.47 3.64
C ASN A 310 7.92 -24.45 5.04
N LYS A 311 8.44 -23.63 5.96
CA LYS A 311 7.96 -23.52 7.34
C LYS A 311 6.50 -23.04 7.40
N TYR A 312 6.17 -22.02 6.60
CA TYR A 312 4.85 -21.40 6.55
C TYR A 312 4.14 -21.78 5.25
N ARG A 313 3.00 -22.50 5.35
CA ARG A 313 2.26 -23.05 4.20
C ARG A 313 0.83 -22.53 4.12
N THR A 314 0.11 -22.49 5.24
CA THR A 314 -1.28 -22.01 5.28
C THR A 314 -1.46 -20.91 6.32
N PHE A 315 -2.53 -20.12 6.19
CA PHE A 315 -2.79 -18.96 7.04
C PHE A 315 -2.84 -19.31 8.53
N TRP A 316 -3.74 -20.23 8.91
CA TRP A 316 -3.91 -20.63 10.31
C TRP A 316 -2.70 -21.40 10.86
N GLN A 317 -2.07 -22.25 10.05
CA GLN A 317 -0.83 -22.92 10.44
C GLN A 317 0.29 -21.92 10.71
N THR A 318 0.36 -20.85 9.91
CA THR A 318 1.35 -19.77 10.10
C THR A 318 1.10 -19.02 11.39
N LEU A 319 -0.12 -18.57 11.64
CA LEU A 319 -0.47 -17.88 12.88
C LEU A 319 -0.23 -18.75 14.12
N TYR A 320 -0.61 -20.03 14.06
CA TYR A 320 -0.36 -20.99 15.14
C TYR A 320 1.14 -21.17 15.39
N THR A 321 1.94 -21.30 14.32
CA THR A 321 3.40 -21.44 14.44
C THR A 321 4.02 -20.18 15.05
N VAL A 322 3.62 -18.99 14.60
CA VAL A 322 4.09 -17.71 15.17
C VAL A 322 3.69 -17.59 16.64
N TRP A 323 2.45 -17.91 17.00
CA TRP A 323 2.00 -17.90 18.40
C TRP A 323 2.83 -18.87 19.26
N LYS A 324 3.07 -20.08 18.77
CA LYS A 324 3.78 -21.13 19.51
C LYS A 324 5.26 -20.81 19.70
N GLU A 325 5.92 -20.25 18.69
CA GLU A 325 7.37 -19.99 18.71
C GLU A 325 7.74 -18.61 19.26
N GLU A 326 6.92 -17.59 19.01
CA GLU A 326 7.23 -16.17 19.30
C GLU A 326 6.25 -15.54 20.31
N GLY A 327 5.18 -16.26 20.67
CA GLY A 327 4.13 -15.76 21.55
C GLY A 327 3.33 -14.61 20.95
N LYS A 328 2.68 -13.85 21.84
CA LYS A 328 1.83 -12.70 21.48
C LYS A 328 2.61 -11.59 20.75
N ALA A 329 3.88 -11.41 21.09
CA ALA A 329 4.73 -10.38 20.50
C ALA A 329 5.01 -10.63 19.00
N GLY A 330 5.08 -11.90 18.57
CA GLY A 330 5.28 -12.25 17.16
C GLY A 330 4.12 -11.83 16.25
N ILE A 331 2.88 -11.96 16.73
CA ILE A 331 1.67 -11.65 15.95
C ILE A 331 1.48 -10.15 15.71
N TYR A 332 2.01 -9.30 16.60
CA TYR A 332 1.91 -7.84 16.49
C TYR A 332 3.22 -7.19 16.06
N ARG A 333 4.17 -7.98 15.59
CA ARG A 333 5.51 -7.50 15.23
C ARG A 333 5.47 -6.58 14.03
N GLY A 334 6.09 -5.41 14.15
CA GLY A 334 6.08 -4.37 13.11
C GLY A 334 4.84 -3.47 13.10
N LEU A 335 3.87 -3.66 14.02
CA LEU A 335 2.66 -2.83 14.07
C LEU A 335 3.02 -1.36 14.30
N ALA A 336 3.95 -1.08 15.21
CA ALA A 336 4.45 0.27 15.47
C ALA A 336 5.01 0.91 14.19
N THR A 337 5.82 0.18 13.41
CA THR A 337 6.36 0.67 12.14
C THR A 337 5.26 0.96 11.13
N GLN A 338 4.25 0.10 11.06
CA GLN A 338 3.09 0.31 10.20
C GLN A 338 2.34 1.59 10.57
N LEU A 339 2.08 1.83 11.87
CA LEU A 339 1.36 3.02 12.34
C LEU A 339 2.19 4.30 12.12
N VAL A 340 3.48 4.28 12.48
CA VAL A 340 4.38 5.43 12.28
C VAL A 340 4.48 5.82 10.80
N ARG A 341 4.47 4.83 9.89
CA ARG A 341 4.52 5.09 8.45
C ARG A 341 3.28 5.80 7.90
N GLN A 342 2.11 5.64 8.53
CA GLN A 342 0.87 6.20 8.00
C GLN A 342 0.89 7.73 7.92
N ILE A 343 1.43 8.40 8.94
CA ILE A 343 1.42 9.87 9.02
C ILE A 343 2.26 10.49 7.90
N PRO A 344 3.54 10.13 7.70
CA PRO A 344 4.33 10.66 6.59
C PRO A 344 3.75 10.30 5.22
N ASN A 345 3.23 9.06 5.07
CA ASN A 345 2.65 8.62 3.80
C ASN A 345 1.48 9.52 3.37
N THR A 346 0.55 9.80 4.28
CA THR A 346 -0.60 10.67 4.01
C THR A 346 -0.16 12.11 3.78
N ALA A 347 0.72 12.65 4.62
CA ALA A 347 1.19 14.04 4.50
C ALA A 347 1.88 14.29 3.14
N ILE A 348 2.80 13.41 2.74
CA ILE A 348 3.54 13.52 1.48
C ILE A 348 2.60 13.35 0.29
N MET A 349 1.68 12.39 0.35
CA MET A 349 0.72 12.18 -0.72
C MET A 349 -0.16 13.41 -0.93
N MET A 350 -0.71 13.99 0.14
CA MET A 350 -1.54 15.20 0.05
C MET A 350 -0.75 16.41 -0.44
N ALA A 351 0.42 16.67 0.16
CA ALA A 351 1.28 17.78 -0.25
C ALA A 351 1.72 17.67 -1.72
N THR A 352 2.10 16.46 -2.17
CA THR A 352 2.50 16.24 -3.57
C THR A 352 1.31 16.39 -4.51
N TYR A 353 0.14 15.86 -4.13
CA TYR A 353 -1.08 15.98 -4.93
C TYR A 353 -1.47 17.44 -5.12
N GLU A 354 -1.55 18.21 -4.03
CA GLU A 354 -1.88 19.64 -4.06
C GLU A 354 -0.86 20.43 -4.88
N ALA A 355 0.43 20.16 -4.72
CA ALA A 355 1.47 20.80 -5.51
C ALA A 355 1.30 20.53 -7.01
N VAL A 356 1.09 19.26 -7.41
CA VAL A 356 0.95 18.90 -8.83
C VAL A 356 -0.33 19.48 -9.44
N VAL A 357 -1.45 19.43 -8.71
CA VAL A 357 -2.69 20.09 -9.16
C VAL A 357 -2.46 21.59 -9.33
N TYR A 358 -1.85 22.26 -8.35
CA TYR A 358 -1.55 23.69 -8.43
C TYR A 358 -0.71 24.04 -9.67
N PHE A 359 0.38 23.32 -9.91
CA PHE A 359 1.24 23.58 -11.06
C PHE A 359 0.54 23.31 -12.40
N LEU A 360 -0.19 22.20 -12.52
CA LEU A 360 -0.87 21.86 -13.77
C LEU A 360 -2.04 22.80 -14.06
N THR A 361 -2.90 23.08 -13.08
CA THR A 361 -4.01 24.03 -13.24
C THR A 361 -3.47 25.41 -13.61
N ARG A 362 -2.40 25.87 -12.95
CA ARG A 362 -1.76 27.16 -13.30
C ARG A 362 -1.19 27.16 -14.71
N TYR A 363 -0.57 26.07 -15.14
CA TYR A 363 -0.02 25.94 -16.49
C TYR A 363 -1.11 25.96 -17.57
N TYR A 364 -2.19 25.18 -17.40
CA TYR A 364 -3.31 25.14 -18.35
C TYR A 364 -4.08 26.47 -18.42
N HIS A 365 -4.32 27.13 -17.28
CA HIS A 365 -4.94 28.46 -17.28
C HIS A 365 -4.07 29.52 -17.97
N THR A 366 -2.74 29.43 -17.81
CA THR A 366 -1.80 30.35 -18.48
C THR A 366 -1.74 30.06 -19.98
N GLY A 367 -1.73 28.80 -20.39
CA GLY A 367 -1.78 28.40 -21.81
C GLY A 367 -3.09 28.79 -22.50
N ALA A 368 -4.23 28.71 -21.82
CA ALA A 368 -5.52 29.19 -22.34
C ALA A 368 -5.53 30.71 -22.57
N PHE A 369 -4.88 31.47 -21.68
CA PHE A 369 -4.73 32.92 -21.81
C PHE A 369 -3.89 33.31 -23.03
N TYR A 370 -2.80 32.60 -23.31
CA TYR A 370 -2.00 32.81 -24.52
C TYR A 370 -2.68 32.32 -25.80
N SER A 371 -3.50 31.27 -25.73
CA SER A 371 -4.24 30.76 -26.89
C SER A 371 -5.38 31.71 -27.31
N GLN A 372 -6.12 32.29 -26.35
CA GLN A 372 -7.12 33.32 -26.67
C GLN A 372 -6.48 34.60 -27.19
N ASN A 373 -5.40 35.08 -26.57
CA ASN A 373 -4.71 36.28 -27.07
C ASN A 373 -3.98 36.02 -28.40
N GLY A 374 -3.54 34.79 -28.67
CA GLY A 374 -2.95 34.40 -29.95
C GLY A 374 -3.97 34.27 -31.08
N ASN A 375 -5.21 33.89 -30.77
CA ASN A 375 -6.32 33.91 -31.72
C ASN A 375 -6.87 35.32 -31.96
N SER A 376 -6.95 36.18 -30.93
CA SER A 376 -7.23 37.62 -31.16
C SER A 376 -6.13 38.27 -32.00
N PHE A 377 -4.86 37.92 -31.79
CA PHE A 377 -3.78 38.46 -32.63
C PHE A 377 -3.79 37.93 -34.07
N LYS A 378 -4.31 36.71 -34.30
CA LYS A 378 -4.52 36.17 -35.66
C LYS A 378 -5.78 36.71 -36.33
N GLU A 379 -6.85 36.96 -35.59
CA GLU A 379 -8.05 37.63 -36.11
C GLU A 379 -7.77 39.10 -36.43
N ASP A 380 -6.95 39.80 -35.62
CA ASP A 380 -6.55 41.19 -35.89
C ASP A 380 -5.55 41.30 -37.06
N ILE A 381 -4.68 40.31 -37.27
CA ILE A 381 -3.81 40.26 -38.46
C ILE A 381 -4.61 39.88 -39.72
N SER A 382 -5.57 38.95 -39.60
CA SER A 382 -6.50 38.58 -40.68
C SER A 382 -7.39 39.76 -41.08
N ALA A 383 -7.96 40.49 -40.11
CA ALA A 383 -8.80 41.66 -40.33
C ALA A 383 -8.01 42.87 -40.86
N SER A 384 -6.74 43.02 -40.47
CA SER A 384 -5.86 44.07 -41.01
C SER A 384 -5.32 43.77 -42.41
N SER A 385 -5.33 42.50 -42.85
CA SER A 385 -4.88 42.09 -44.19
C SER A 385 -5.97 42.14 -45.29
N VAL A 386 -7.23 42.41 -44.95
CA VAL A 386 -8.35 42.46 -45.92
C VAL A 386 -8.78 43.89 -46.29
N VAL A 387 -8.24 44.94 -45.64
CA VAL A 387 -8.64 46.35 -45.94
C VAL A 387 -7.77 47.03 -47.01
N SER A 388 -6.80 46.33 -47.61
CA SER A 388 -5.92 46.94 -48.62
C SER A 388 -5.88 46.13 -49.93
N GLY A 389 -6.95 46.18 -50.70
CA GLY A 389 -6.93 45.70 -52.09
C GLY A 389 -8.28 45.69 -52.80
N GLY A 390 -8.53 46.71 -53.62
CA GLY A 390 -9.10 46.49 -54.96
C GLY A 390 -10.62 46.60 -55.14
N ALA A 391 -11.01 47.70 -55.77
CA ALA A 391 -12.25 47.97 -56.50
C ALA A 391 -12.87 46.79 -57.30
N GLY A 392 -14.21 46.82 -57.42
CA GLY A 392 -14.90 46.41 -58.65
C GLY A 392 -16.10 45.47 -58.51
N TYR A 393 -17.30 46.03 -58.75
CA TYR A 393 -18.44 45.48 -59.50
C TYR A 393 -19.21 44.20 -59.08
N HIS A 394 -20.55 44.38 -59.09
CA HIS A 394 -21.63 43.48 -59.52
C HIS A 394 -22.01 42.19 -58.72
N GLN A 395 -23.24 42.25 -58.16
CA GLN A 395 -24.43 41.47 -58.59
C GLN A 395 -24.75 40.10 -57.95
N GLU A 396 -26.00 39.98 -57.44
CA GLU A 396 -26.90 38.79 -57.30
C GLU A 396 -26.36 37.58 -56.50
N SER A 397 -27.11 36.66 -55.90
CA SER A 397 -28.52 36.37 -55.57
C SER A 397 -28.48 35.05 -54.76
N GLU A 398 -29.54 34.72 -54.01
CA GLU A 398 -29.94 33.34 -53.56
C GLU A 398 -29.05 32.61 -52.50
N SER A 399 -29.55 32.23 -51.32
CA SER A 399 -30.53 31.19 -50.91
C SER A 399 -29.92 29.77 -50.72
N THR A 400 -30.45 29.01 -49.72
CA THR A 400 -30.31 27.54 -49.48
C THR A 400 -29.23 27.12 -48.45
N ILE A 401 -29.55 26.73 -47.20
CA ILE A 401 -30.02 25.43 -46.63
C ILE A 401 -28.97 24.29 -46.62
N GLU A 402 -28.63 23.77 -45.42
CA GLU A 402 -28.44 22.35 -44.98
C GLU A 402 -27.43 22.29 -43.79
N VAL A 403 -27.78 21.89 -42.55
CA VAL A 403 -28.09 20.56 -41.97
C VAL A 403 -26.86 19.65 -41.70
N ALA A 404 -26.91 19.00 -40.53
CA ALA A 404 -26.16 17.83 -40.03
C ALA A 404 -24.86 18.13 -39.24
N ARG A 405 -24.86 17.95 -37.91
CA ARG A 405 -24.66 16.69 -37.15
C ARG A 405 -23.33 15.99 -37.45
N SER A 406 -22.38 16.14 -36.53
CA SER A 406 -21.75 15.04 -35.77
C SER A 406 -21.15 15.58 -34.49
#